data_AF-A0A399W8X4-F1
#
_entry.id   AF-A0A399W8X4-F1
#
_cell.length_a   1.000
_cell.length_b   1.000
_cell.length_c   1.000
_cell.angle_alpha   90.00
_cell.angle_beta   90.00
_cell.angle_gamma   90.00
#
_symmetry.space_group_name_H-M   'P 1'
#
loop_
_entity.id
_entity.type
_entity.pdbx_description
1 polymer ?
#
loop_
_entity_poly.entity_id
_entity_poly.type
_entity_poly.pdbx_seq_one_letter_code
_entity_poly.pdbx_strand_id
1 'polypeptide(L)'
;MAEETNINKLIRSMFVVWGGLFFSQFIFAVFGYTTKPQLLYVDLKKPILGDQPMAIIVMGVIAVSMLVTSFVVRNSLIDAAIKSRDTQKLQSAYIVGMAMAESVSLIGLVAAILFEYQYFAVFILLAIIGIVLHRPKMTNVLATTFEDKI
;
A
#
# COMPACT_ATOMS: atom_id res chain seq x y z
N MET A 1 26.28 20.68 5.96
CA MET A 1 26.41 19.61 6.98
C MET A 1 25.13 19.38 7.78
N ALA A 2 24.57 20.40 8.47
CA ALA A 2 23.32 20.22 9.25
C ALA A 2 22.09 19.88 8.37
N GLU A 3 21.96 20.54 7.22
CA GLU A 3 20.85 20.32 6.27
C GLU A 3 20.89 18.94 5.60
N GLU A 4 22.06 18.51 5.15
CA GLU A 4 22.31 17.17 4.61
C GLU A 4 21.98 16.07 5.66
N THR A 5 22.31 16.32 6.92
CA THR A 5 21.97 15.42 8.03
C THR A 5 20.45 15.30 8.21
N ASN A 6 19.71 16.39 8.04
CA ASN A 6 18.25 16.41 8.16
C ASN A 6 17.57 15.72 6.97
N ILE A 7 18.06 15.92 5.74
CA ILE A 7 17.58 15.22 4.53
C ILE A 7 17.76 13.70 4.67
N ASN A 8 18.93 13.27 5.13
CA ASN A 8 19.22 11.85 5.36
C ASN A 8 18.32 11.23 6.44
N LYS A 9 18.00 11.98 7.52
CA LYS A 9 17.03 11.54 8.53
C LYS A 9 15.62 11.40 7.96
N LEU A 10 15.18 12.39 7.17
CA LEU A 10 13.86 12.39 6.54
C LEU A 10 13.67 11.18 5.62
N ILE A 11 14.57 10.98 4.65
CA ILE A 11 14.43 9.85 3.72
C ILE A 11 14.51 8.51 4.46
N ARG A 12 15.40 8.38 5.46
CA ARG A 12 15.53 7.16 6.27
C ARG A 12 14.25 6.85 7.04
N SER A 13 13.64 7.86 7.66
CA SER A 13 12.37 7.67 8.38
C SER A 13 11.24 7.21 7.43
N MET A 14 11.17 7.77 6.22
CA MET A 14 10.18 7.34 5.22
C MET A 14 10.42 5.88 4.79
N PHE A 15 11.69 5.46 4.64
CA PHE A 15 12.03 4.06 4.34
C PHE A 15 11.69 3.11 5.49
N VAL A 16 11.84 3.53 6.75
CA VAL A 16 11.43 2.73 7.91
C VAL A 16 9.92 2.49 7.87
N VAL A 17 9.13 3.53 7.64
CA VAL A 17 7.66 3.39 7.55
C VAL A 17 7.25 2.55 6.33
N TRP A 18 7.87 2.79 5.17
CA TRP A 18 7.67 1.98 3.97
C TRP A 18 7.99 0.50 4.21
N GLY A 19 9.10 0.20 4.88
CA GLY A 19 9.49 -1.16 5.24
C GLY A 19 8.50 -1.80 6.21
N GLY A 20 7.97 -1.04 7.17
CA GLY A 20 6.93 -1.50 8.09
C GLY A 20 5.63 -1.91 7.39
N LEU A 21 5.14 -1.06 6.48
CA LEU A 21 3.93 -1.35 5.68
C LEU A 21 4.17 -2.45 4.63
N PHE A 22 5.39 -2.59 4.14
CA PHE A 22 5.73 -3.74 3.31
C PHE A 22 5.72 -5.04 4.14
N PHE A 23 6.27 -4.99 5.36
CA PHE A 23 6.31 -6.14 6.25
C PHE A 23 4.91 -6.58 6.74
N SER A 24 3.99 -5.63 6.94
CA SER A 24 2.60 -5.96 7.32
C SER A 24 1.89 -6.87 6.30
N GLN A 25 2.28 -6.84 5.03
CA GLN A 25 1.71 -7.75 4.01
C GLN A 25 2.00 -9.22 4.33
N PHE A 26 3.19 -9.50 4.88
CA PHE A 26 3.54 -10.85 5.34
C PHE A 26 2.73 -11.23 6.58
N ILE A 27 2.54 -10.29 7.51
CA ILE A 27 1.70 -10.51 8.70
C ILE A 27 0.26 -10.83 8.28
N PHE A 28 -0.30 -10.10 7.31
CA PHE A 28 -1.63 -10.37 6.78
C PHE A 28 -1.72 -11.73 6.11
N ALA A 29 -0.74 -12.12 5.29
CA ALA A 29 -0.71 -13.46 4.71
C ALA A 29 -0.69 -14.54 5.80
N VAL A 30 0.18 -14.41 6.81
CA VAL A 30 0.25 -15.33 7.95
C VAL A 30 -1.09 -15.38 8.68
N PHE A 31 -1.67 -14.23 8.99
CA PHE A 31 -2.97 -14.13 9.68
C PHE A 31 -4.11 -14.78 8.90
N GLY A 32 -4.17 -14.56 7.59
CA GLY A 32 -5.17 -15.18 6.72
C GLY A 32 -5.07 -16.71 6.73
N TYR A 33 -3.87 -17.25 6.57
CA TYR A 33 -3.66 -18.70 6.54
C TYR A 33 -3.75 -19.37 7.92
N THR A 34 -3.42 -18.68 9.01
CA THR A 34 -3.63 -19.25 10.36
C THR A 34 -5.09 -19.24 10.77
N THR A 35 -5.87 -18.24 10.30
CA THR A 35 -7.32 -18.14 10.58
C THR A 35 -8.15 -19.08 9.71
N LYS A 36 -7.76 -19.25 8.44
CA LYS A 36 -8.44 -20.11 7.46
C LYS A 36 -7.45 -21.05 6.78
N PRO A 37 -6.90 -22.06 7.51
CA PRO A 37 -5.85 -22.94 6.99
C PRO A 37 -6.26 -23.75 5.76
N GLN A 38 -7.56 -24.03 5.60
CA GLN A 38 -8.08 -24.70 4.40
C GLN A 38 -7.81 -23.93 3.10
N LEU A 39 -7.62 -22.61 3.16
CA LEU A 39 -7.34 -21.78 1.98
C LEU A 39 -5.89 -21.89 1.49
N LEU A 40 -5.02 -22.60 2.22
CA LEU A 40 -3.67 -22.91 1.75
C LEU A 40 -3.69 -23.84 0.52
N TYR A 41 -4.75 -24.63 0.37
CA TYR A 41 -4.94 -25.55 -0.74
C TYR A 41 -6.01 -25.00 -1.68
N VAL A 42 -5.66 -24.84 -2.95
CA VAL A 42 -6.58 -24.36 -3.98
C VAL A 42 -7.32 -25.55 -4.61
N ASP A 43 -8.64 -25.56 -4.50
CA ASP A 43 -9.49 -26.51 -5.20
C ASP A 43 -9.88 -25.95 -6.57
N LEU A 44 -9.30 -26.53 -7.62
CA LEU A 44 -9.54 -26.15 -9.02
C LEU A 44 -10.94 -26.50 -9.52
N LYS A 45 -11.70 -27.33 -8.79
CA LYS A 45 -13.10 -27.64 -9.14
C LYS A 45 -14.05 -26.54 -8.70
N LYS A 46 -13.66 -25.70 -7.74
CA LYS A 46 -14.48 -24.58 -7.29
C LYS A 46 -14.50 -23.46 -8.33
N PRO A 47 -15.62 -22.72 -8.46
CA PRO A 47 -15.67 -21.53 -9.29
C PRO A 47 -14.57 -20.54 -8.91
N ILE A 48 -13.97 -19.89 -9.91
CA ILE A 48 -12.88 -18.92 -9.70
C ILE A 48 -13.30 -17.79 -8.76
N LEU A 49 -14.55 -17.34 -8.86
CA LEU A 49 -15.13 -16.26 -8.05
C LEU A 49 -15.73 -16.75 -6.71
N GLY A 50 -15.55 -18.02 -6.37
CA GLY A 50 -16.12 -18.64 -5.17
C GLY A 50 -17.65 -18.75 -5.19
N ASP A 51 -18.23 -19.04 -4.02
CA ASP A 51 -19.67 -19.29 -3.88
C ASP A 51 -20.50 -18.00 -3.91
N GLN A 52 -19.87 -16.84 -3.65
CA GLN A 52 -20.52 -15.53 -3.64
C GLN A 52 -19.86 -14.57 -4.65
N PRO A 53 -20.03 -14.81 -5.97
CA PRO A 53 -19.29 -14.12 -7.00
C PRO A 53 -19.52 -12.59 -7.00
N MET A 54 -20.74 -12.15 -6.70
CA MET A 54 -21.06 -10.72 -6.65
C MET A 54 -20.29 -9.97 -5.56
N ALA A 55 -20.11 -10.58 -4.38
CA ALA A 55 -19.34 -9.98 -3.29
C ALA A 55 -17.86 -9.87 -3.68
N ILE A 56 -17.30 -10.91 -4.30
CA ILE A 56 -15.90 -10.91 -4.76
C ILE A 56 -15.67 -9.87 -5.86
N ILE A 57 -16.60 -9.73 -6.81
CA ILE A 57 -16.51 -8.71 -7.87
C ILE A 57 -16.52 -7.31 -7.26
N VAL A 58 -17.45 -7.02 -6.35
CA VAL A 58 -17.53 -5.69 -5.69
C VAL A 58 -16.24 -5.40 -4.90
N MET A 59 -15.75 -6.36 -4.12
CA MET A 59 -14.49 -6.21 -3.39
C MET A 59 -13.30 -6.01 -4.35
N GLY A 60 -13.27 -6.72 -5.47
CA GLY A 60 -12.26 -6.56 -6.52
C GLY A 60 -12.27 -5.15 -7.12
N VAL A 61 -13.44 -4.62 -7.46
CA VAL A 61 -13.60 -3.25 -7.97
C VAL A 61 -13.14 -2.22 -6.95
N ILE A 62 -13.53 -2.37 -5.67
CA ILE A 62 -13.11 -1.47 -4.59
C ILE A 62 -11.58 -1.54 -4.42
N ALA A 63 -11.00 -2.73 -4.40
CA ALA A 63 -9.57 -2.94 -4.24
C ALA A 63 -8.77 -2.28 -5.38
N VAL A 64 -9.17 -2.49 -6.63
CA VAL A 64 -8.54 -1.84 -7.79
C VAL A 64 -8.70 -0.32 -7.71
N SER A 65 -9.88 0.16 -7.34
CA SER A 65 -10.14 1.60 -7.18
C SER A 65 -9.27 2.22 -6.09
N MET A 66 -9.11 1.56 -4.94
CA MET A 66 -8.22 1.99 -3.85
C MET A 66 -6.77 2.01 -4.30
N LEU A 67 -6.33 0.98 -5.02
CA LEU A 67 -4.97 0.92 -5.55
C LEU A 67 -4.70 2.07 -6.52
N VAL A 68 -5.58 2.33 -7.50
CA VAL A 68 -5.42 3.45 -8.44
C VAL A 68 -5.45 4.79 -7.72
N THR A 69 -6.42 4.98 -6.83
CA THR A 69 -6.61 6.22 -6.08
C THR A 69 -5.42 6.50 -5.17
N SER A 70 -4.76 5.47 -4.63
CA SER A 70 -3.56 5.63 -3.80
C SER A 70 -2.45 6.43 -4.49
N PHE A 71 -2.21 6.16 -5.78
CA PHE A 71 -1.21 6.88 -6.57
C PHE A 71 -1.64 8.32 -6.84
N VAL A 72 -2.91 8.53 -7.20
CA VAL A 72 -3.45 9.86 -7.50
C VAL A 72 -3.40 10.75 -6.26
N VAL A 73 -3.89 10.26 -5.12
CA VAL A 73 -3.90 10.98 -3.84
C VAL A 73 -2.48 11.26 -3.39
N ARG A 74 -1.58 10.26 -3.41
CA ARG A 74 -0.18 10.46 -3.04
C ARG A 74 0.47 11.55 -3.89
N ASN A 75 0.32 11.50 -5.22
CA ASN A 75 0.96 12.48 -6.10
C ASN A 75 0.41 13.89 -5.83
N SER A 76 -0.90 14.04 -5.69
CA SER A 76 -1.52 15.32 -5.33
C SER A 76 -1.01 15.86 -3.99
N LEU A 77 -0.84 15.01 -2.99
CA LEU A 77 -0.34 15.42 -1.67
C LEU A 77 1.15 15.74 -1.69
N ILE A 78 1.95 15.04 -2.51
CA ILE A 78 3.37 15.34 -2.73
C ILE A 78 3.51 16.72 -3.39
N ASP A 79 2.72 17.01 -4.41
CA ASP A 79 2.75 18.32 -5.09
C ASP A 79 2.38 19.44 -4.12
N ALA A 80 1.38 19.22 -3.27
CA ALA A 80 1.02 20.16 -2.22
C ALA A 80 2.15 20.35 -1.19
N ALA A 81 2.81 19.26 -0.77
CA ALA A 81 3.93 19.30 0.16
C ALA A 81 5.13 20.06 -0.40
N ILE A 82 5.46 19.86 -1.68
CA ILE A 82 6.52 20.59 -2.39
C ILE A 82 6.19 22.09 -2.44
N LYS A 83 4.97 22.44 -2.87
CA LYS A 83 4.52 23.85 -2.94
C LYS A 83 4.56 24.54 -1.58
N SER A 84 4.21 23.85 -0.51
CA SER A 84 4.25 24.41 0.84
C SER A 84 5.61 24.24 1.55
N ARG A 85 6.59 23.61 0.90
CA ARG A 85 7.91 23.26 1.48
C ARG A 85 7.81 22.58 2.85
N ASP A 86 6.85 21.67 2.98
CA ASP A 86 6.53 21.03 4.25
C ASP A 86 6.90 19.55 4.21
N THR A 87 7.99 19.22 4.91
CA THR A 87 8.53 17.87 4.95
C THR A 87 7.64 16.90 5.74
N GLN A 88 6.84 17.39 6.68
CA GLN A 88 5.87 16.55 7.39
C GLN A 88 4.74 16.17 6.45
N LYS A 89 4.21 17.12 5.67
CA LYS A 89 3.20 16.81 4.63
C LYS A 89 3.75 15.84 3.59
N LEU A 90 5.03 15.94 3.24
CA LEU A 90 5.67 14.98 2.34
C LEU A 90 5.63 13.57 2.94
N GLN A 91 6.02 13.39 4.21
CA GLN A 91 5.94 12.08 4.88
C GLN A 91 4.49 11.57 4.92
N SER A 92 3.53 12.43 5.30
CA SER A 92 2.11 12.09 5.33
C SER A 92 1.59 11.64 3.97
N ALA A 93 2.00 12.29 2.88
CA ALA A 93 1.60 11.92 1.52
C ALA A 93 2.02 10.47 1.17
N TYR A 94 3.23 10.08 1.57
CA TYR A 94 3.71 8.71 1.39
C TYR A 94 2.96 7.72 2.27
N ILE A 95 2.73 8.05 3.55
CA ILE A 95 1.97 7.21 4.48
C ILE A 95 0.55 6.97 3.98
N VAL A 96 -0.15 8.02 3.56
CA VAL A 96 -1.53 7.94 3.05
C VAL A 96 -1.58 7.07 1.80
N GLY A 97 -0.70 7.30 0.81
CA GLY A 97 -0.65 6.47 -0.39
C GLY A 97 -0.41 4.99 -0.06
N MET A 98 0.55 4.69 0.81
CA MET A 98 0.83 3.31 1.19
C MET A 98 -0.31 2.67 1.99
N ALA A 99 -0.95 3.40 2.91
CA ALA A 99 -2.10 2.89 3.66
C ALA A 99 -3.30 2.58 2.75
N MET A 100 -3.53 3.40 1.73
CA MET A 100 -4.54 3.12 0.71
C MET A 100 -4.17 1.88 -0.12
N ALA A 101 -2.90 1.72 -0.52
CA ALA A 101 -2.45 0.51 -1.20
C ALA A 101 -2.53 -0.74 -0.31
N GLU A 102 -2.26 -0.61 0.98
CA GLU A 102 -2.40 -1.66 1.98
C GLU A 102 -3.87 -2.09 2.17
N SER A 103 -4.84 -1.17 2.06
CA SER A 103 -6.25 -1.53 2.20
C SER A 103 -6.71 -2.65 1.24
N VAL A 104 -6.01 -2.81 0.11
CA VAL A 104 -6.21 -3.90 -0.86
C VAL A 104 -6.02 -5.27 -0.19
N SER A 105 -4.97 -5.47 0.60
CA SER A 105 -4.73 -6.74 1.28
C SER A 105 -5.72 -6.99 2.41
N LEU A 106 -6.16 -5.94 3.11
CA LEU A 106 -7.24 -6.02 4.09
C LEU A 106 -8.56 -6.46 3.45
N ILE A 107 -8.90 -5.94 2.27
CA ILE A 107 -10.05 -6.41 1.48
C ILE A 107 -9.90 -7.90 1.13
N GLY A 108 -8.69 -8.33 0.76
CA GLY A 108 -8.37 -9.75 0.59
C GLY A 108 -8.65 -10.58 1.84
N LEU A 109 -8.21 -10.13 3.01
CA LEU A 109 -8.49 -10.83 4.28
C LEU A 109 -9.98 -10.91 4.58
N VAL A 110 -10.75 -9.85 4.30
CA VAL A 110 -12.21 -9.89 4.42
C VAL A 110 -12.80 -10.94 3.47
N ALA A 111 -12.31 -11.00 2.22
CA ALA A 111 -12.71 -12.02 1.26
C ALA A 111 -12.41 -13.45 1.76
N ALA A 112 -11.26 -13.66 2.38
CA ALA A 112 -10.86 -14.94 2.96
C ALA A 112 -11.75 -15.36 4.15
N ILE A 113 -11.99 -14.44 5.09
CA ILE A 113 -12.64 -14.75 6.36
C ILE A 113 -14.15 -14.90 6.20
N LEU A 114 -14.79 -13.99 5.47
CA LEU A 114 -16.25 -13.93 5.36
C LEU A 114 -16.80 -14.77 4.21
N PHE A 115 -16.05 -14.91 3.11
CA PHE A 115 -16.52 -15.57 1.89
C PHE A 115 -15.69 -16.80 1.51
N GLU A 116 -14.74 -17.19 2.36
CA GLU A 116 -13.84 -18.34 2.15
C GLU A 116 -13.14 -18.32 0.78
N TYR A 117 -12.81 -17.12 0.30
CA TYR A 117 -12.26 -16.92 -1.02
C TYR A 117 -10.80 -17.42 -1.11
N GLN A 118 -10.59 -18.54 -1.78
CA GLN A 118 -9.28 -19.22 -1.86
C GLN A 118 -8.18 -18.42 -2.59
N TYR A 119 -8.55 -17.44 -3.42
CA TYR A 119 -7.58 -16.60 -4.13
C TYR A 119 -7.33 -15.24 -3.45
N PHE A 120 -7.63 -15.10 -2.16
CA PHE A 120 -7.41 -13.85 -1.44
C PHE A 120 -5.95 -13.37 -1.46
N ALA A 121 -4.98 -14.29 -1.58
CA ALA A 121 -3.56 -13.96 -1.72
C ALA A 121 -3.26 -13.07 -2.93
N VAL A 122 -4.10 -13.08 -3.98
CA VAL A 122 -3.97 -12.16 -5.12
C VAL A 122 -4.11 -10.71 -4.66
N PHE A 123 -5.01 -10.41 -3.73
CA PHE A 123 -5.16 -9.06 -3.17
C PHE A 123 -3.91 -8.65 -2.38
N ILE A 124 -3.31 -9.58 -1.63
CA ILE A 124 -2.05 -9.34 -0.92
C ILE A 124 -0.92 -9.05 -1.91
N LEU A 125 -0.80 -9.82 -3.00
CA LEU A 125 0.19 -9.58 -4.04
C LEU A 125 0.01 -8.20 -4.71
N LEU A 126 -1.23 -7.80 -4.98
CA LEU A 126 -1.53 -6.48 -5.52
C LEU A 126 -1.13 -5.36 -4.55
N ALA A 127 -1.41 -5.52 -3.25
CA ALA A 127 -0.99 -4.58 -2.21
C ALA A 127 0.54 -4.47 -2.14
N ILE A 128 1.25 -5.61 -2.19
CA ILE A 128 2.73 -5.66 -2.21
C ILE A 128 3.27 -4.87 -3.41
N ILE A 129 2.75 -5.10 -4.61
CA ILE A 129 3.15 -4.36 -5.81
C ILE A 129 2.87 -2.85 -5.61
N GLY A 130 1.68 -2.51 -5.10
CA GLY A 130 1.31 -1.13 -4.79
C GLY A 130 2.31 -0.46 -3.85
N ILE A 131 2.63 -1.09 -2.72
CA ILE A 131 3.56 -0.57 -1.72
C ILE A 131 4.98 -0.43 -2.29
N VAL A 132 5.46 -1.41 -3.07
CA VAL A 132 6.78 -1.33 -3.74
C VAL A 132 6.84 -0.11 -4.66
N LEU A 133 5.78 0.14 -5.44
CA LEU A 133 5.72 1.30 -6.34
C LEU A 133 5.55 2.63 -5.59
N HIS A 134 5.14 2.59 -4.32
CA HIS A 134 5.06 3.75 -3.43
C HIS A 134 6.39 4.08 -2.72
N ARG A 135 7.50 3.43 -3.08
CA ARG A 135 8.83 3.65 -2.49
C ARG A 135 9.20 5.15 -2.37
N PRO A 136 9.70 5.61 -1.20
CA PRO A 136 10.25 6.96 -1.02
C PRO A 136 11.32 7.31 -2.06
N LYS A 137 11.17 8.50 -2.68
CA LYS A 137 12.12 9.01 -3.68
C LYS A 137 12.89 10.22 -3.15
N MET A 138 14.21 10.19 -3.29
CA MET A 138 15.08 11.30 -2.91
C MET A 138 14.72 12.58 -3.67
N THR A 139 14.36 12.47 -4.95
CA THR A 139 13.94 13.62 -5.78
C THR A 139 12.85 14.47 -5.12
N ASN A 140 11.87 13.84 -4.45
CA ASN A 140 10.77 14.55 -3.83
C ASN A 140 11.20 15.23 -2.51
N VAL A 141 12.13 14.60 -1.79
CA VAL A 141 12.75 15.21 -0.61
C VAL A 141 13.54 16.45 -1.03
N LEU A 142 14.42 16.33 -2.03
CA LEU A 142 15.21 17.45 -2.53
C LEU A 142 14.31 18.60 -3.01
N ALA A 143 13.27 18.30 -3.80
CA ALA A 143 12.32 19.30 -4.29
C ALA A 143 11.51 20.00 -3.17
N THR A 144 11.35 19.35 -2.00
CA THR A 144 10.65 19.94 -0.86
C THR A 144 11.59 20.75 0.03
N THR A 145 12.88 20.39 0.09
CA THR A 145 13.85 21.02 1.00
C THR A 145 14.70 22.11 0.37
N PHE A 146 15.01 22.05 -0.92
CA PHE A 146 15.87 23.04 -1.57
C PHE A 146 15.08 24.18 -2.21
N GLU A 147 15.65 25.37 -2.14
CA GLU A 147 15.31 26.46 -3.04
C GLU A 147 15.89 26.17 -4.42
N ASP A 148 15.03 26.07 -5.42
CA ASP A 148 15.46 26.27 -6.80
C ASP A 148 16.10 27.67 -6.88
N LYS A 149 17.44 27.71 -6.92
CA LYS A 149 18.16 28.74 -7.68
C LYS A 149 18.01 28.38 -9.16
N ILE A 150 16.80 28.56 -9.70
CA ILE A 150 16.57 28.58 -11.15
C ILE A 150 16.23 30.01 -11.51
#